data_AF-A0A1F8RAZ4-F1
#
_entry.id   AF-A0A1F8RAZ4-F1
#
_cell.length_a   1.000
_cell.length_b   1.000
_cell.length_c   1.000
_cell.angle_alpha   90.00
_cell.angle_beta   90.00
_cell.angle_gamma   90.00
#
_symmetry.space_group_name_H-M   'P 1'
#
loop_
_entity.id
_entity.type
_entity.pdbx_description
1 polymer ?
#
loop_
_entity_poly.entity_id
_entity_poly.type
_entity_poly.pdbx_seq_one_letter_code
_entity_poly.pdbx_strand_id
1 'polypeptide(L)'
;MNYEVTPEVKALLDPDEILRQEFEYARDSALQANNDRAQVVNLFLILVGGVGSIALALPQLAPERSVPLPPAAFAIVFLLVGLLGLFTVLKLIRLRQAWHDSVVTMNRIKDFYLAHYPGLAPAFRWRTETIPPPGLIGTITFDLTMLVALIDSFAVGGGMLFLDLRYPVPLAVASALAFFVLQTGLYFWLLGWPKRQPPRRPGA
;
A
#
# COMPACT_ATOMS: atom_id res chain seq x y z
N MET A 1 18.02 24.75 26.94
CA MET A 1 17.65 24.13 28.23
C MET A 1 18.50 22.88 28.36
N ASN A 2 19.61 22.96 29.11
CA ASN A 2 20.50 21.82 29.32
C ASN A 2 19.92 21.00 30.47
N TYR A 3 19.39 19.82 30.17
CA TYR A 3 19.00 18.87 31.20
C TYR A 3 20.26 18.17 31.71
N GLU A 4 20.68 18.48 32.94
CA GLU A 4 21.66 17.64 33.64
C GLU A 4 20.99 16.29 33.94
N VAL A 5 21.42 15.26 33.21
CA VAL A 5 20.96 13.89 33.44
C VAL A 5 21.51 13.45 34.79
N THR A 6 20.63 13.31 35.78
CA THR A 6 21.02 12.86 37.12
C THR A 6 21.59 11.43 37.05
N PRO A 7 22.52 11.05 37.94
CA PRO A 7 23.12 9.71 37.97
C PRO A 7 22.08 8.58 38.07
N GLU A 8 20.95 8.84 38.75
CA GLU A 8 19.82 7.92 38.87
C GLU A 8 19.11 7.66 37.53
N VAL A 9 18.94 8.68 36.69
CA VAL A 9 18.35 8.54 35.34
C VAL A 9 19.31 7.78 34.42
N LYS A 10 20.63 8.01 34.57
CA LYS A 10 21.66 7.30 33.81
C LYS A 10 21.78 5.83 34.20
N ALA A 11 21.50 5.49 35.45
CA ALA A 11 21.39 4.11 35.92
C ALA A 11 20.07 3.41 35.50
N LEU A 12 19.02 4.19 35.21
CA LEU A 12 17.73 3.67 34.72
C LEU A 12 17.70 3.39 33.21
N LEU A 13 18.54 4.08 32.42
CA LEU A 13 18.59 3.99 30.96
C LEU A 13 19.68 3.00 30.53
N ASP A 14 19.39 1.70 30.65
CA ASP A 14 20.24 0.66 30.05
C ASP A 14 20.17 0.76 28.51
N PRO A 15 21.29 1.05 27.82
CA PRO A 15 21.30 1.15 26.36
C PRO A 15 20.82 -0.12 25.65
N ASP A 16 21.09 -1.30 26.22
CA ASP A 16 20.68 -2.57 25.64
C ASP A 16 19.16 -2.73 25.72
N GLU A 17 18.56 -2.28 26.83
CA GLU A 17 17.11 -2.25 26.99
C GLU A 17 16.47 -1.29 25.98
N ILE A 18 17.02 -0.09 25.80
CA ILE A 18 16.49 0.89 24.84
C ILE A 18 16.54 0.33 23.41
N LEU A 19 17.67 -0.27 23.01
CA LEU A 19 17.80 -0.88 21.69
C LEU A 19 16.85 -2.07 21.50
N ARG A 20 16.62 -2.85 22.55
CA ARG A 20 15.63 -3.94 22.53
C ARG A 20 14.22 -3.40 22.34
N GLN A 21 13.82 -2.39 23.11
CA GLN A 21 12.50 -1.76 23.00
C GLN A 21 12.28 -1.14 21.62
N GLU A 22 13.29 -0.46 21.06
CA GLU A 22 13.22 0.11 19.72
C GLU A 22 13.06 -0.99 18.65
N PHE A 23 13.77 -2.12 18.80
CA PHE A 23 13.61 -3.27 17.91
C PHE A 23 12.20 -3.86 17.98
N GLU A 24 11.65 -4.03 19.19
CA GLU A 24 10.29 -4.54 19.40
C GLU A 24 9.24 -3.59 18.82
N TYR A 25 9.37 -2.29 19.07
CA TYR A 25 8.48 -1.28 18.50
C TYR A 25 8.49 -1.31 16.96
N ALA A 26 9.68 -1.38 16.35
CA ALA A 26 9.81 -1.48 14.91
C ALA A 26 9.22 -2.79 14.36
N ARG A 27 9.43 -3.92 15.04
CA ARG A 27 8.84 -5.22 14.68
C ARG A 27 7.31 -5.14 14.68
N ASP A 28 6.72 -4.61 15.74
CA ASP A 28 5.27 -4.57 15.91
C ASP A 28 4.63 -3.62 14.89
N SER A 29 5.29 -2.48 14.63
CA SER A 29 4.90 -1.53 13.57
C SER A 29 4.93 -2.18 12.18
N ALA A 30 5.96 -2.98 11.88
CA ALA A 30 6.03 -3.71 10.61
C ALA A 30 4.91 -4.75 10.49
N LEU A 31 4.63 -5.50 11.56
CA LEU A 31 3.55 -6.50 11.58
C LEU A 31 2.18 -5.84 11.38
N GLN A 32 1.90 -4.75 12.10
CA GLN A 32 0.66 -4.00 11.96
C GLN A 32 0.50 -3.45 10.54
N ALA A 33 1.53 -2.79 10.01
CA ALA A 33 1.50 -2.26 8.64
C ALA A 33 1.30 -3.37 7.58
N ASN A 34 1.75 -4.60 7.85
CA ASN A 34 1.51 -5.72 6.95
C ASN A 34 0.08 -6.26 7.03
N ASN A 35 -0.46 -6.43 8.25
CA ASN A 35 -1.82 -6.91 8.47
C ASN A 35 -2.88 -5.93 7.93
N ASP A 36 -2.66 -4.64 8.15
CA ASP A 36 -3.55 -3.57 7.70
C ASP A 36 -3.75 -3.56 6.17
N ARG A 37 -2.75 -4.01 5.38
CA ARG A 37 -2.88 -4.07 3.91
C ARG A 37 -3.99 -4.99 3.46
N ALA A 38 -4.04 -6.20 4.02
CA ALA A 38 -5.05 -7.18 3.67
C ALA A 38 -6.44 -6.70 4.10
N GLN A 39 -6.54 -6.10 5.29
CA GLN A 39 -7.79 -5.55 5.81
C GLN A 39 -8.33 -4.42 4.92
N VAL A 40 -7.47 -3.47 4.52
CA VAL A 40 -7.85 -2.36 3.65
C VAL A 40 -8.37 -2.85 2.29
N VAL A 41 -7.69 -3.83 1.68
CA VAL A 41 -8.13 -4.38 0.38
C VAL A 41 -9.44 -5.15 0.53
N ASN A 42 -9.58 -5.97 1.58
CA ASN A 42 -10.81 -6.73 1.80
C ASN A 42 -12.01 -5.80 1.97
N LEU A 43 -11.86 -4.71 2.74
CA LEU A 43 -12.91 -3.71 2.90
C LEU A 43 -13.25 -3.05 1.56
N PHE A 44 -12.24 -2.68 0.75
CA PHE A 44 -12.45 -2.14 -0.58
C PHE A 44 -13.23 -3.11 -1.48
N LEU A 45 -12.84 -4.39 -1.54
CA LEU A 45 -13.51 -5.39 -2.36
C LEU A 45 -14.96 -5.62 -1.95
N ILE A 46 -15.25 -5.64 -0.65
CA ILE A 46 -16.62 -5.77 -0.14
C ILE A 46 -17.46 -4.55 -0.56
N LEU A 47 -16.92 -3.33 -0.41
CA LEU A 47 -17.63 -2.10 -0.77
C LEU A 47 -17.89 -2.03 -2.28
N VAL A 48 -16.87 -2.25 -3.10
CA VAL A 48 -17.02 -2.20 -4.56
C VAL A 48 -17.88 -3.33 -5.08
N GLY A 49 -17.71 -4.55 -4.57
CA GLY A 49 -18.55 -5.69 -4.93
C GLY A 49 -20.00 -5.48 -4.54
N GLY A 50 -20.27 -4.92 -3.35
CA GLY A 50 -21.62 -4.58 -2.90
C GLY A 50 -22.27 -3.51 -3.76
N VAL A 51 -21.58 -2.39 -3.99
CA VAL A 51 -22.08 -1.29 -4.84
C VAL A 51 -22.31 -1.78 -6.27
N GLY A 52 -21.36 -2.52 -6.85
CA GLY A 52 -21.49 -3.08 -8.20
C GLY A 52 -22.65 -4.05 -8.33
N SER A 53 -22.84 -4.93 -7.34
CA SER A 53 -23.97 -5.87 -7.30
C SER A 53 -25.31 -5.15 -7.25
N ILE A 54 -25.45 -4.13 -6.39
CA ILE A 54 -26.67 -3.32 -6.30
C ILE A 54 -26.94 -2.58 -7.61
N ALA A 55 -25.90 -1.96 -8.19
CA ALA A 55 -26.02 -1.23 -9.45
C ALA A 55 -26.49 -2.11 -10.61
N LEU A 56 -26.06 -3.38 -10.65
CA LEU A 56 -26.45 -4.34 -11.68
C LEU A 56 -27.79 -5.05 -11.40
N ALA A 57 -28.13 -5.29 -10.14
CA ALA A 57 -29.34 -6.01 -9.75
C ALA A 57 -30.60 -5.12 -9.75
N LEU A 58 -30.48 -3.84 -9.37
CA LEU A 58 -31.62 -2.92 -9.28
C LEU A 58 -32.45 -2.83 -10.57
N PRO A 59 -31.85 -2.67 -11.77
CA PRO A 59 -32.60 -2.65 -13.03
C PRO A 59 -33.31 -3.98 -13.36
N GLN A 60 -32.78 -5.11 -12.88
CA GLN A 60 -33.32 -6.46 -13.16
C GLN A 60 -34.49 -6.81 -12.23
N LEU A 61 -34.44 -6.37 -10.97
CA LEU A 61 -35.42 -6.76 -9.94
C LEU A 61 -36.71 -5.95 -9.97
N ALA A 62 -36.71 -4.75 -10.56
CA ALA A 62 -37.90 -3.91 -10.64
C ALA A 62 -38.08 -3.30 -12.04
N PRO A 63 -38.34 -4.10 -13.10
CA PRO A 63 -38.51 -3.58 -14.46
C PRO A 63 -39.63 -2.54 -14.55
N GLU A 64 -40.76 -2.79 -13.90
CA GLU A 64 -41.98 -1.96 -13.98
C GLU A 64 -42.08 -0.85 -12.93
N ARG A 65 -41.25 -0.90 -11.87
CA ARG A 65 -41.13 0.15 -10.83
C ARG A 65 -39.74 0.77 -10.81
N SER A 66 -38.98 0.61 -11.87
CA SER A 66 -37.64 1.15 -11.98
C SER A 66 -37.77 2.66 -11.79
N VAL A 67 -37.40 3.15 -10.61
CA VAL A 67 -37.08 4.57 -10.46
C VAL A 67 -35.95 4.75 -11.46
N PRO A 68 -36.17 5.47 -12.57
CA PRO A 68 -35.13 5.58 -13.59
C PRO A 68 -34.05 6.44 -12.96
N LEU A 69 -33.06 5.80 -12.34
CA LEU A 69 -31.90 6.51 -11.86
C LEU A 69 -31.27 7.15 -13.08
N PRO A 70 -31.14 8.49 -13.11
CA PRO A 70 -30.58 9.16 -14.26
C PRO A 70 -29.17 8.60 -14.49
N PRO A 71 -28.70 8.47 -15.74
CA PRO A 71 -27.34 8.02 -16.04
C PRO A 71 -26.28 8.74 -15.19
N ALA A 72 -26.47 10.04 -14.95
CA ALA A 72 -25.65 10.84 -14.05
C ALA A 72 -25.50 10.25 -12.62
N ALA A 73 -26.53 9.61 -12.07
CA ALA A 73 -26.45 8.96 -10.76
C ALA A 73 -25.48 7.76 -10.77
N PHE A 74 -25.52 6.94 -11.83
CA PHE A 74 -24.54 5.87 -12.02
C PHE A 74 -23.15 6.44 -12.22
N ALA A 75 -23.01 7.49 -13.05
CA ALA A 75 -21.72 8.16 -13.24
C ALA A 75 -21.11 8.61 -11.91
N ILE A 76 -21.90 9.27 -11.05
CA ILE A 76 -21.45 9.72 -9.73
C ILE A 76 -21.00 8.54 -8.87
N VAL A 77 -21.80 7.47 -8.77
CA VAL A 77 -21.46 6.29 -7.96
C VAL A 77 -20.17 5.64 -8.44
N PHE A 78 -20.03 5.44 -9.74
CA PHE A 78 -18.84 4.83 -10.34
C PHE A 78 -17.58 5.70 -10.16
N LEU A 79 -17.70 7.03 -10.30
CA LEU A 79 -16.59 7.95 -10.04
C LEU A 79 -16.22 8.02 -8.56
N LEU A 80 -17.18 7.92 -7.63
CA LEU A 80 -16.90 7.82 -6.20
C LEU A 80 -16.17 6.53 -5.86
N VAL A 81 -16.54 5.40 -6.49
CA VAL A 81 -15.78 4.15 -6.38
C VAL A 81 -14.36 4.32 -6.91
N GLY A 82 -14.18 4.99 -8.06
CA GLY A 82 -12.88 5.36 -8.61
C GLY A 82 -12.02 6.15 -7.63
N LEU A 83 -12.60 7.19 -7.01
CA LEU A 83 -11.93 8.02 -6.02
C LEU A 83 -11.56 7.25 -4.74
N LEU A 84 -12.45 6.36 -4.27
CA LEU A 84 -12.19 5.49 -3.14
C LEU A 84 -11.04 4.51 -3.42
N GLY A 85 -10.97 3.99 -4.65
CA GLY A 85 -9.87 3.16 -5.14
C GLY A 85 -8.54 3.89 -5.10
N LEU A 86 -8.49 5.12 -5.61
CA LEU A 86 -7.29 5.95 -5.54
C LEU A 86 -6.80 6.15 -4.11
N PHE A 87 -7.70 6.46 -3.17
CA PHE A 87 -7.33 6.57 -1.75
C PHE A 87 -6.83 5.25 -1.16
N THR A 88 -7.43 4.13 -1.58
CA THR A 88 -7.00 2.79 -1.19
C THR A 88 -5.59 2.51 -1.69
N VAL A 89 -5.27 2.83 -2.94
CA VAL A 89 -3.91 2.73 -3.50
C VAL A 89 -2.91 3.59 -2.72
N LEU A 90 -3.24 4.85 -2.44
CA LEU A 90 -2.37 5.73 -1.65
C LEU A 90 -2.14 5.19 -0.23
N LYS A 91 -3.17 4.61 0.39
CA LYS A 91 -3.05 3.98 1.71
C LYS A 91 -2.15 2.75 1.67
N LEU A 92 -2.27 1.89 0.65
CA LEU A 92 -1.41 0.73 0.46
C LEU A 92 0.06 1.11 0.27
N ILE A 93 0.32 2.17 -0.50
CA ILE A 93 1.66 2.75 -0.67
C ILE A 93 2.23 3.21 0.67
N ARG A 94 1.46 3.96 1.47
CA ARG A 94 1.91 4.41 2.81
C ARG A 94 2.18 3.23 3.75
N LEU A 95 1.35 2.19 3.73
CA LEU A 95 1.58 0.96 4.51
C LEU A 95 2.81 0.19 4.02
N ARG A 96 3.18 0.31 2.74
CA ARG A 96 4.43 -0.25 2.22
C ARG A 96 5.65 0.50 2.75
N GLN A 97 5.58 1.83 2.75
CA GLN A 97 6.64 2.70 3.27
C GLN A 97 6.84 2.45 4.77
N ALA A 98 5.78 2.50 5.57
CA ALA A 98 5.84 2.28 7.01
C ALA A 98 6.50 0.93 7.37
N TRP A 99 6.08 -0.15 6.70
CA TRP A 99 6.73 -1.46 6.88
C TRP A 99 8.21 -1.46 6.50
N HIS A 100 8.55 -0.82 5.37
CA HIS A 100 9.92 -0.81 4.89
C HIS A 100 10.82 -0.04 5.88
N ASP A 101 10.36 1.11 6.37
CA ASP A 101 11.07 1.92 7.33
C ASP A 101 11.27 1.16 8.66
N SER A 102 10.23 0.49 9.15
CA SER A 102 10.35 -0.39 10.33
C SER A 102 11.38 -1.52 10.14
N VAL A 103 11.40 -2.15 8.96
CA VAL A 103 12.39 -3.19 8.65
C VAL A 103 13.80 -2.62 8.55
N VAL A 104 13.97 -1.42 8.00
CA VAL A 104 15.26 -0.71 7.99
C VAL A 104 15.71 -0.42 9.41
N THR A 105 14.85 0.11 10.28
CA THR A 105 15.17 0.38 11.70
C THR A 105 15.65 -0.88 12.41
N MET A 106 14.91 -1.99 12.29
CA MET A 106 15.33 -3.27 12.88
C MET A 106 16.72 -3.72 12.40
N ASN A 107 17.03 -3.56 11.12
CA ASN A 107 18.32 -4.00 10.58
C ASN A 107 19.45 -3.01 10.90
N ARG A 108 19.18 -1.72 11.09
CA ARG A 108 20.19 -0.77 11.60
C ARG A 108 20.68 -1.16 13.00
N ILE A 109 19.78 -1.63 13.86
CA ILE A 109 20.15 -2.15 15.19
C ILE A 109 21.04 -3.39 15.04
N LYS A 110 20.69 -4.33 14.15
CA LYS A 110 21.55 -5.50 13.89
C LYS A 110 22.92 -5.11 13.34
N ASP A 111 22.97 -4.16 12.41
CA ASP A 111 24.22 -3.69 11.82
C ASP A 111 25.12 -3.04 12.90
N PHE A 112 24.53 -2.33 13.86
CA PHE A 112 25.25 -1.83 15.05
C PHE A 112 25.85 -2.97 15.88
N TYR A 113 25.10 -4.04 16.17
CA TYR A 113 25.62 -5.21 16.89
C TYR A 113 26.71 -5.95 16.10
N LEU A 114 26.59 -6.03 14.78
CA LEU A 114 27.60 -6.66 13.92
C LEU A 114 28.94 -5.90 13.92
N ALA A 115 28.90 -4.57 14.05
CA ALA A 115 30.12 -3.77 14.16
C ALA A 115 30.91 -4.05 15.45
N HIS A 116 30.21 -4.40 16.54
CA HIS A 116 30.83 -4.65 17.85
C HIS A 116 31.09 -6.15 18.11
N TYR A 117 30.27 -7.02 17.53
CA TYR A 117 30.34 -8.47 17.71
C TYR A 117 30.29 -9.21 16.34
N PRO A 118 31.39 -9.19 15.57
CA PRO A 118 31.43 -9.78 14.22
C PRO A 118 31.07 -11.27 14.18
N GLY A 119 31.27 -12.01 15.28
CA GLY A 119 30.89 -13.41 15.41
C GLY A 119 29.39 -13.70 15.24
N LEU A 120 28.53 -12.68 15.35
CA LEU A 120 27.09 -12.80 15.12
C LEU A 120 26.70 -12.76 13.62
N ALA A 121 27.63 -12.43 12.72
CA ALA A 121 27.36 -12.32 11.28
C ALA A 121 26.62 -13.52 10.66
N PRO A 122 26.96 -14.79 10.97
CA PRO A 122 26.25 -15.94 10.42
C PRO A 122 24.79 -16.08 10.91
N ALA A 123 24.44 -15.45 12.04
CA ALA A 123 23.10 -15.53 12.60
C ALA A 123 22.09 -14.60 11.89
N PHE A 124 22.57 -13.53 11.24
CA PHE A 124 21.70 -12.54 10.59
C PHE A 124 21.67 -12.70 9.08
N ARG A 125 20.57 -13.29 8.59
CA ARG A 125 20.27 -13.41 7.14
C ARG A 125 20.04 -12.05 6.45
N TRP A 126 19.43 -11.11 7.16
CA TRP A 126 19.07 -9.80 6.60
C TRP A 126 19.82 -8.69 7.33
N ARG A 127 20.37 -7.78 6.51
CA ARG A 127 21.07 -6.53 6.85
C ARG A 127 20.47 -5.37 6.08
N THR A 128 20.74 -4.13 6.47
CA THR A 128 20.15 -2.95 5.82
C THR A 128 20.40 -2.92 4.31
N GLU A 129 21.57 -3.37 3.87
CA GLU A 129 21.96 -3.44 2.45
C GLU A 129 21.21 -4.52 1.65
N THR A 130 20.69 -5.54 2.33
CA THR A 130 20.05 -6.72 1.70
C THR A 130 18.53 -6.67 1.68
N ILE A 131 17.94 -5.62 2.28
CA ILE A 131 16.48 -5.43 2.29
C ILE A 131 16.01 -5.17 0.85
N PRO A 132 14.95 -5.85 0.38
CA PRO A 132 14.40 -5.58 -0.95
C PRO A 132 13.85 -4.14 -1.02
N PRO A 133 14.00 -3.47 -2.18
CA PRO A 133 13.48 -2.11 -2.33
C PRO A 133 11.96 -2.06 -2.15
N PRO A 134 11.40 -0.91 -1.72
CA PRO A 134 9.98 -0.79 -1.42
C PRO A 134 9.09 -1.03 -2.65
N GLY A 135 9.50 -0.53 -3.82
CA GLY A 135 8.81 -0.69 -5.11
C GLY A 135 9.09 -2.00 -5.87
N LEU A 136 9.49 -3.07 -5.19
CA LEU A 136 9.76 -4.36 -5.84
C LEU A 136 8.45 -4.98 -6.41
N ILE A 137 8.49 -5.30 -7.70
CA ILE A 137 7.41 -5.97 -8.44
C ILE A 137 7.28 -7.44 -7.99
N GLY A 138 6.05 -7.97 -7.98
CA GLY A 138 5.76 -9.34 -7.55
C GLY A 138 5.79 -9.54 -6.03
N THR A 139 5.68 -8.45 -5.28
CA THR A 139 5.38 -8.51 -3.85
C THR A 139 3.88 -8.47 -3.64
N ILE A 140 3.40 -9.04 -2.53
CA ILE A 140 1.98 -9.00 -2.16
C ILE A 140 1.43 -7.57 -2.19
N THR A 141 2.21 -6.58 -1.73
CA THR A 141 1.79 -5.17 -1.78
C THR A 141 1.64 -4.66 -3.21
N PHE A 142 2.56 -5.01 -4.12
CA PHE A 142 2.44 -4.67 -5.53
C PHE A 142 1.17 -5.28 -6.13
N ASP A 143 0.96 -6.59 -5.95
CA ASP A 143 -0.17 -7.32 -6.54
C ASP A 143 -1.52 -6.77 -6.05
N LEU A 144 -1.64 -6.55 -4.74
CA LEU A 144 -2.85 -5.96 -4.14
C LEU A 144 -3.10 -4.53 -4.62
N THR A 145 -2.04 -3.72 -4.78
CA THR A 145 -2.19 -2.34 -5.25
C THR A 145 -2.60 -2.31 -6.73
N MET A 146 -2.02 -3.17 -7.56
CA MET A 146 -2.40 -3.29 -8.97
C MET A 146 -3.82 -3.82 -9.15
N LEU A 147 -4.26 -4.74 -8.29
CA LEU A 147 -5.64 -5.22 -8.28
C LEU A 147 -6.63 -4.07 -8.02
N VAL A 148 -6.40 -3.28 -6.97
CA VAL A 148 -7.23 -2.11 -6.65
C VAL A 148 -7.22 -1.10 -7.79
N ALA A 149 -6.03 -0.76 -8.29
CA ALA A 149 -5.85 0.18 -9.42
C ALA A 149 -6.52 -0.30 -10.71
N LEU A 150 -6.66 -1.61 -10.92
CA LEU A 150 -7.37 -2.15 -12.07
C LEU A 150 -8.89 -1.99 -11.90
N ILE A 151 -9.41 -2.38 -10.73
CA ILE A 151 -10.84 -2.32 -10.42
C ILE A 151 -11.37 -0.89 -10.47
N ASP A 152 -10.65 0.06 -9.89
CA ASP A 152 -11.09 1.45 -9.83
C ASP A 152 -10.97 2.19 -11.18
N SER A 153 -10.01 1.79 -12.02
CA SER A 153 -9.87 2.27 -13.40
C SER A 153 -11.05 1.84 -14.26
N PHE A 154 -11.52 0.59 -14.10
CA PHE A 154 -12.77 0.15 -14.69
C PHE A 154 -13.97 0.94 -14.15
N ALA A 155 -13.96 1.29 -12.86
CA ALA A 155 -15.02 2.10 -12.29
C ALA A 155 -15.06 3.51 -12.92
N VAL A 156 -13.92 4.17 -13.08
CA VAL A 156 -13.82 5.48 -13.76
C VAL A 156 -14.29 5.38 -15.22
N GLY A 157 -13.84 4.36 -15.96
CA GLY A 157 -14.30 4.13 -17.33
C GLY A 157 -15.81 3.89 -17.41
N GLY A 158 -16.37 3.08 -16.50
CA GLY A 158 -17.80 2.87 -16.37
C GLY A 158 -18.55 4.17 -16.11
N GLY A 159 -18.04 5.02 -15.22
CA GLY A 159 -18.61 6.34 -14.94
C GLY A 159 -18.67 7.23 -16.18
N MET A 160 -17.63 7.21 -17.03
CA MET A 160 -17.60 7.97 -18.28
C MET A 160 -18.62 7.48 -19.31
N LEU A 161 -18.94 6.18 -19.35
CA LEU A 161 -20.01 5.66 -20.22
C LEU A 161 -21.38 6.25 -19.87
N PHE A 162 -21.63 6.49 -18.58
CA PHE A 162 -22.89 7.03 -18.09
C PHE A 162 -23.04 8.56 -18.23
N LEU A 163 -21.98 9.28 -18.63
CA LEU A 163 -22.01 10.73 -18.81
C LEU A 163 -22.53 11.20 -20.19
N ASP A 164 -22.95 10.27 -21.07
CA ASP A 164 -23.57 10.56 -22.37
C ASP A 164 -22.76 11.54 -23.26
N LEU A 165 -21.43 11.41 -23.20
CA LEU A 165 -20.53 12.13 -24.09
C LEU A 165 -20.61 11.50 -25.49
N ARG A 166 -20.69 12.35 -26.52
CA ARG A 166 -20.83 12.07 -27.96
C ARG A 166 -19.93 10.94 -28.54
N TYR A 167 -18.94 10.47 -27.78
CA TYR A 167 -18.06 9.32 -28.06
C TYR A 167 -17.84 8.46 -26.78
N PRO A 168 -18.80 7.61 -26.38
CA PRO A 168 -18.81 7.04 -25.02
C PRO A 168 -17.71 5.98 -24.81
N VAL A 169 -17.54 5.04 -25.75
CA VAL A 169 -16.64 3.89 -25.55
C VAL A 169 -15.15 4.27 -25.64
N PRO A 170 -14.67 4.98 -26.67
CA PRO A 170 -13.25 5.32 -26.75
C PRO A 170 -12.79 6.20 -25.59
N LEU A 171 -13.64 7.15 -25.16
CA LEU A 171 -13.33 8.03 -24.03
C LEU A 171 -13.32 7.27 -22.71
N ALA A 172 -14.29 6.36 -22.49
CA ALA A 172 -14.30 5.51 -21.30
C ALA A 172 -13.04 4.64 -21.21
N VAL A 173 -12.67 3.97 -22.30
CA VAL A 173 -11.44 3.16 -22.35
C VAL A 173 -10.21 4.03 -22.11
N ALA A 174 -10.13 5.20 -22.76
CA ALA A 174 -9.02 6.13 -22.57
C ALA A 174 -8.93 6.62 -21.11
N SER A 175 -10.06 6.94 -20.48
CA SER A 175 -10.09 7.35 -19.07
C SER A 175 -9.66 6.23 -18.12
N ALA A 176 -10.10 4.99 -18.35
CA ALA A 176 -9.71 3.84 -17.55
C ALA A 176 -8.20 3.59 -17.67
N LEU A 177 -7.67 3.59 -18.90
CA LEU A 177 -6.23 3.41 -19.15
C LEU A 177 -5.40 4.55 -18.55
N ALA A 178 -5.83 5.80 -18.73
CA ALA A 178 -5.14 6.97 -18.18
C ALA A 178 -5.12 6.92 -16.65
N PHE A 179 -6.24 6.52 -16.02
CA PHE A 179 -6.33 6.40 -14.57
C PHE A 179 -5.47 5.25 -14.03
N PHE A 180 -5.44 4.11 -14.73
CA PHE A 180 -4.57 2.98 -14.37
C PHE A 180 -3.09 3.39 -14.46
N VAL A 181 -2.69 3.99 -15.58
CA VAL A 181 -1.32 4.47 -15.79
C VAL A 181 -0.92 5.52 -14.76
N LEU A 182 -1.83 6.45 -14.42
CA LEU A 182 -1.61 7.44 -13.37
C LEU A 182 -1.31 6.76 -12.03
N GLN A 183 -2.13 5.79 -11.63
CA GLN A 183 -1.97 5.09 -10.35
C GLN A 183 -0.72 4.21 -10.30
N THR A 184 -0.43 3.48 -11.37
CA THR A 184 0.83 2.74 -11.50
C THR A 184 2.04 3.68 -11.46
N GLY A 185 1.93 4.85 -12.11
CA GLY A 185 2.92 5.91 -12.05
C GLY A 185 3.13 6.42 -10.62
N LEU A 186 2.04 6.72 -9.90
CA LEU A 186 2.08 7.14 -8.49
C LEU A 186 2.72 6.07 -7.59
N TYR A 187 2.43 4.79 -7.82
CA TYR A 187 3.04 3.68 -7.09
C TYR A 187 4.56 3.72 -7.19
N PHE A 188 5.10 3.78 -8.41
CA PHE A 188 6.56 3.79 -8.60
C PHE A 188 7.20 5.13 -8.26
N TRP A 189 6.48 6.25 -8.41
CA TRP A 189 6.97 7.56 -8.02
C TRP A 189 7.15 7.65 -6.49
N LEU A 190 6.20 7.13 -5.71
CA LEU A 190 6.24 7.19 -4.25
C LEU A 190 7.09 6.09 -3.60
N LEU A 191 7.19 4.90 -4.22
CA LEU A 191 8.00 3.79 -3.68
C LEU A 191 9.39 3.66 -4.32
N GLY A 192 9.67 4.47 -5.35
CA GLY A 192 10.88 4.38 -6.15
C GLY A 192 10.86 3.20 -7.11
N TRP A 193 11.57 3.37 -8.23
CA TRP A 193 11.73 2.29 -9.21
C TRP A 193 12.54 1.13 -8.62
N PRO A 194 12.18 -0.14 -8.94
CA PRO A 194 12.98 -1.29 -8.54
C PRO A 194 14.37 -1.20 -9.17
N LYS A 195 15.38 -0.87 -8.37
CA LYS A 195 16.77 -1.01 -8.77
C LYS A 195 17.11 -2.50 -8.70
N ARG A 196 17.59 -3.09 -9.81
CA ARG A 196 18.11 -4.46 -9.81
C ARG A 196 19.23 -4.53 -8.77
N GLN A 197 19.03 -5.31 -7.71
CA GLN A 197 20.12 -5.63 -6.80
C GLN A 197 21.15 -6.48 -7.56
N PRO A 198 22.45 -6.20 -7.44
CA PRO A 198 23.47 -7.05 -8.02
C PRO A 198 23.34 -8.49 -7.47
N PRO A 199 23.73 -9.51 -8.26
CA PRO A 199 23.59 -10.90 -7.88
C PRO A 199 24.26 -11.15 -6.52
N ARG A 200 23.53 -11.83 -5.61
CA ARG A 200 24.03 -12.24 -4.30
C ARG A 200 25.32 -13.04 -4.49
N ARG A 201 26.43 -12.59 -3.89
CA ARG A 201 27.62 -13.43 -3.81
C ARG A 201 27.29 -14.61 -2.89
N PRO A 202 27.47 -15.87 -3.34
CA PRO A 202 27.31 -17.01 -2.46
C PRO A 202 28.41 -16.95 -1.40
N GLY A 203 28.04 -16.79 -0.12
CA GLY A 203 28.96 -16.91 1.03
C GLY A 203 29.22 -15.65 1.86
N ALA A 204 28.37 -14.61 1.81
CA ALA A 204 28.45 -13.45 2.71
C ALA A 204 27.29 -13.40 3.71
#